data_AF-X1GZM5-F1
#
_entry.id   AF-X1GZM5-F1
#
_cell.length_a   1.000
_cell.length_b   1.000
_cell.length_c   1.000
_cell.angle_alpha   90.00
_cell.angle_beta   90.00
_cell.angle_gamma   90.00
#
_symmetry.space_group_name_H-M   'P 1'
#
loop_
_entity.id
_entity.type
_entity.pdbx_description
1 polymer ?
#
loop_
_entity_poly.entity_id
_entity_poly.type
_entity_poly.pdbx_seq_one_letter_code
_entity_poly.pdbx_strand_id
1 'polypeptide(L)'
;MVSKVISNKMQNKLPKNIKNILRKVKELVGDIETNKHLKHLLVYLLIKEGYKIKDIATSLNLTRQGVFGISKKIHKNLVTDHLYRIWLNYIKINLFP
;
A
#
# COMPACT_ATOMS: atom_id res chain seq x y z
N MET A 1 -25.36 -7.01 -33.52
CA MET A 1 -24.28 -7.59 -32.71
C MET A 1 -23.00 -6.81 -32.96
N VAL A 2 -22.59 -5.94 -32.03
CA VAL A 2 -21.19 -5.49 -31.90
C VAL A 2 -20.95 -5.26 -30.40
N SER A 3 -20.19 -6.17 -29.81
CA SER A 3 -19.86 -6.21 -28.38
C SER A 3 -19.01 -5.00 -27.99
N LYS A 4 -19.60 -3.99 -27.34
CA LYS A 4 -18.84 -2.93 -26.68
C LYS A 4 -18.43 -3.40 -25.29
N VAL A 5 -17.42 -4.29 -25.25
CA VAL A 5 -16.69 -4.62 -24.03
C VAL A 5 -15.90 -3.37 -23.64
N ILE A 6 -16.53 -2.46 -22.90
CA ILE A 6 -15.81 -1.42 -22.19
C ILE A 6 -14.95 -2.16 -21.16
N SER A 7 -13.65 -2.09 -21.41
CA SER A 7 -12.61 -2.83 -20.72
C SER A 7 -12.65 -2.56 -19.21
N ASN A 8 -13.23 -3.51 -18.44
CA ASN A 8 -13.08 -3.62 -16.98
C ASN A 8 -11.64 -4.01 -16.57
N LYS A 9 -10.61 -3.56 -17.30
CA LYS A 9 -9.20 -3.89 -17.02
C LYS A 9 -8.71 -3.38 -15.65
N MET A 10 -9.43 -2.45 -15.00
CA MET A 10 -9.10 -1.99 -13.65
C MET A 10 -9.69 -2.82 -12.51
N GLN A 11 -10.56 -3.81 -12.78
CA GLN A 11 -11.28 -4.52 -11.71
C GLN A 11 -10.63 -5.83 -11.23
N ASN A 12 -9.59 -6.33 -11.91
CA ASN A 12 -9.16 -7.72 -11.74
C ASN A 12 -7.83 -7.98 -10.99
N LYS A 13 -7.17 -6.99 -10.37
CA LYS A 13 -5.86 -7.27 -9.74
C LYS A 13 -5.50 -6.58 -8.42
N LEU A 14 -6.35 -5.74 -7.84
CA LEU A 14 -6.09 -5.25 -6.48
C LEU A 14 -6.56 -6.30 -5.46
N PRO A 15 -5.76 -6.66 -4.43
CA PRO A 15 -6.27 -7.44 -3.32
C PRO A 15 -7.45 -6.66 -2.73
N LYS A 16 -8.69 -7.10 -3.00
CA LYS A 16 -9.90 -6.34 -2.65
C LYS A 16 -10.03 -6.05 -1.15
N ASN A 17 -9.17 -6.64 -0.31
CA ASN A 17 -9.19 -6.48 1.14
C ASN A 17 -7.77 -6.20 1.69
N ILE A 18 -7.62 -5.08 2.41
CA ILE A 18 -6.38 -4.69 3.11
C ILE A 18 -5.91 -5.82 4.03
N LYS A 19 -6.81 -6.56 4.69
CA LYS A 19 -6.43 -7.70 5.54
C LYS A 19 -5.61 -8.76 4.81
N ASN A 20 -5.96 -9.07 3.56
CA ASN A 20 -5.18 -10.03 2.76
C ASN A 20 -3.80 -9.48 2.40
N ILE A 21 -3.69 -8.17 2.17
CA ILE A 21 -2.40 -7.51 1.95
C ILE A 21 -1.55 -7.60 3.22
N LEU A 22 -2.12 -7.30 4.39
CA LEU A 22 -1.41 -7.41 5.66
C LEU A 22 -0.87 -8.81 5.91
N ARG A 23 -1.69 -9.84 5.61
CA ARG A 23 -1.24 -11.24 5.67
C ARG A 23 -0.07 -11.51 4.72
N LYS A 24 -0.17 -11.13 3.44
CA LYS A 24 0.90 -11.30 2.46
C LYS A 24 2.18 -10.55 2.84
N VAL A 25 2.06 -9.32 3.35
CA VAL A 25 3.20 -8.52 3.83
C VAL A 25 3.92 -9.28 4.94
N LYS A 26 3.17 -9.82 5.90
CA LYS A 26 3.74 -10.61 7.00
C LYS A 26 4.46 -11.87 6.53
N GLU A 27 3.91 -12.55 5.53
CA GLU A 27 4.48 -13.77 4.94
C GLU A 27 5.73 -13.49 4.08
N LEU A 28 5.75 -12.39 3.31
CA LEU A 28 6.76 -12.15 2.27
C LEU A 28 7.85 -11.15 2.66
N VAL A 29 7.54 -10.22 3.56
CA VAL A 29 8.42 -9.06 3.86
C VAL A 29 8.74 -8.97 5.34
N GLY A 30 7.76 -9.20 6.21
CA GLY A 30 7.93 -9.18 7.66
C GLY A 30 6.74 -8.55 8.40
N ASP A 31 6.81 -8.55 9.73
CA ASP A 31 5.72 -8.08 10.58
C ASP A 31 5.71 -6.54 10.70
N ILE A 32 4.58 -5.92 10.35
CA ILE A 32 4.40 -4.47 10.41
C ILE A 32 4.23 -3.95 11.83
N GLU A 33 3.90 -4.81 12.78
CA GLU A 33 3.73 -4.42 14.18
C GLU A 33 5.09 -4.25 14.88
N THR A 34 6.13 -4.96 14.41
CA THR A 34 7.51 -4.81 14.90
C THR A 34 8.36 -3.91 13.99
N ASN A 35 8.02 -3.79 12.70
CA ASN A 35 8.74 -2.96 11.75
C ASN A 35 7.94 -1.70 11.35
N LYS A 36 8.22 -0.60 12.05
CA LYS A 36 7.60 0.71 11.79
C LYS A 36 7.86 1.26 10.38
N HIS A 37 9.06 1.04 9.84
CA HIS A 37 9.41 1.52 8.49
C HIS A 37 8.58 0.80 7.43
N LEU A 38 8.43 -0.52 7.55
CA LEU A 38 7.58 -1.33 6.70
C LEU A 38 6.10 -0.89 6.81
N LYS A 39 5.59 -0.69 8.03
CA LYS A 39 4.23 -0.16 8.25
C LYS A 39 4.02 1.18 7.52
N HIS A 40 4.99 2.09 7.61
CA HIS A 40 4.89 3.38 6.95
C HIS A 40 4.95 3.31 5.42
N LEU A 41 5.84 2.48 4.88
CA LEU A 41 5.93 2.22 3.44
C LEU A 41 4.63 1.61 2.92
N LEU A 42 4.04 0.66 3.66
CA LEU A 42 2.77 0.04 3.30
C LEU A 42 1.62 1.05 3.31
N VAL A 43 1.54 1.93 4.32
CA VAL A 43 0.55 3.02 4.34
C VAL A 43 0.66 3.88 3.08
N TYR A 44 1.87 4.31 2.74
CA TYR A 44 2.10 5.12 1.54
C TYR A 44 1.65 4.39 0.27
N LEU A 45 2.00 3.12 0.14
CA LEU A 45 1.67 2.30 -1.03
C LEU A 45 0.15 2.10 -1.17
N LEU A 46 -0.55 1.76 -0.08
CA LEU A 46 -2.01 1.61 -0.08
C LEU A 46 -2.73 2.90 -0.53
N ILE A 47 -2.24 4.07 -0.13
CA ILE A 47 -2.80 5.35 -0.61
C ILE A 47 -2.57 5.50 -2.12
N LYS A 48 -1.37 5.18 -2.62
CA LYS A 48 -1.03 5.28 -4.04
C LYS A 48 -1.80 4.30 -4.92
N GLU A 49 -2.13 3.13 -4.39
CA GLU A 49 -2.97 2.13 -5.04
C GLU A 49 -4.49 2.44 -4.91
N GLY A 50 -4.86 3.58 -4.31
CA GLY A 50 -6.24 4.09 -4.31
C GLY A 50 -7.13 3.60 -3.16
N TYR A 51 -6.58 2.95 -2.13
CA TYR A 51 -7.36 2.54 -0.97
C TYR A 51 -7.84 3.75 -0.17
N LYS A 52 -9.08 3.65 0.36
CA LYS A 52 -9.68 4.74 1.15
C LYS A 52 -8.91 4.92 2.45
N ILE A 53 -8.60 6.17 2.79
CA ILE A 53 -7.90 6.54 4.03
C ILE A 53 -8.58 5.98 5.28
N LYS A 54 -9.92 5.96 5.31
CA LYS A 54 -10.69 5.39 6.42
C LYS A 54 -10.38 3.90 6.60
N ASP A 55 -10.34 3.13 5.52
CA ASP A 55 -10.15 1.68 5.56
C ASP A 55 -8.71 1.33 5.96
N ILE A 56 -7.73 2.11 5.47
CA ILE A 56 -6.32 2.01 5.88
C ILE A 56 -6.18 2.30 7.37
N ALA A 57 -6.76 3.41 7.85
CA ALA A 57 -6.73 3.83 9.24
C ALA A 57 -7.30 2.74 10.16
N THR A 58 -8.49 2.24 9.85
CA THR A 58 -9.12 1.15 10.61
C THR A 58 -8.29 -0.13 10.59
N SER A 59 -7.77 -0.54 9.43
CA SER A 59 -7.04 -1.82 9.29
C SER A 59 -5.67 -1.82 9.99
N LEU A 60 -5.05 -0.64 10.15
CA LEU A 60 -3.72 -0.49 10.74
C LEU A 60 -3.75 0.09 12.17
N ASN A 61 -4.95 0.25 12.73
CA ASN A 61 -5.20 0.91 14.01
C ASN A 61 -4.52 2.29 14.10
N LEU A 62 -4.73 3.12 13.08
CA LEU A 62 -4.22 4.47 12.95
C LEU A 62 -5.35 5.49 12.91
N THR A 63 -5.07 6.74 13.24
CA THR A 63 -5.98 7.85 12.93
C THR A 63 -5.84 8.26 11.47
N ARG A 64 -6.88 8.87 10.88
CA ARG A 64 -6.81 9.42 9.50
C ARG A 64 -5.68 10.44 9.36
N GLN A 65 -5.49 11.29 10.37
CA GLN A 65 -4.40 12.27 10.42
C GLN A 65 -3.03 11.56 10.46
N GLY A 66 -2.90 10.47 11.22
CA GLY A 66 -1.71 9.64 11.24
C GLY A 66 -1.37 9.07 9.87
N VAL A 67 -2.38 8.55 9.15
CA VAL A 67 -2.23 8.06 7.78
C VAL A 67 -1.69 9.15 6.83
N PHE A 68 -2.26 10.36 6.86
CA PHE A 68 -1.77 11.49 6.07
C PHE A 68 -0.35 11.92 6.46
N GLY A 69 -0.06 12.00 7.76
CA GLY A 69 1.26 12.36 8.29
C GLY A 69 2.35 11.38 7.83
N ILE A 70 2.06 10.08 7.92
CA ILE A 70 2.94 9.02 7.41
C ILE A 70 3.15 9.17 5.91
N SER A 71 2.08 9.34 5.13
CA SER A 71 2.17 9.50 3.68
C SER A 71 3.07 10.68 3.27
N LYS A 72 2.91 11.83 3.93
CA LYS A 72 3.72 13.03 3.67
C LYS A 72 5.19 12.80 4.03
N LYS A 73 5.45 12.13 5.16
CA LYS A 73 6.81 11.79 5.60
C LYS A 73 7.50 10.86 4.61
N ILE A 74 6.84 9.78 4.22
CA ILE A 74 7.40 8.81 3.26
C ILE A 74 7.61 9.44 1.90
N HIS A 75 6.70 10.30 1.43
CA HIS A 75 6.93 11.03 0.18
C HIS A 75 8.23 11.83 0.17
N LYS A 76 8.52 12.57 1.26
CA LYS A 76 9.78 13.32 1.41
C LYS A 76 10.98 12.39 1.39
N ASN A 77 10.94 11.29 2.17
CA ASN A 77 12.02 10.32 2.21
C ASN A 77 12.28 9.69 0.83
N LEU A 78 11.23 9.38 0.06
CA LEU A 78 11.39 8.85 -1.29
C LEU A 78 12.06 9.84 -2.23
N VAL A 79 11.89 11.16 -2.04
CA VAL A 79 12.57 12.15 -2.88
C VAL A 79 14.08 12.14 -2.59
N THR A 80 14.48 12.02 -1.33
CA THR A 80 15.88 12.22 -0.91
C THR A 80 16.68 10.95 -0.70
N ASP A 81 16.02 9.80 -0.50
CA ASP A 81 16.65 8.56 -0.08
C ASP A 81 16.36 7.41 -1.06
N HIS A 82 17.42 6.91 -1.69
CA HIS A 82 17.34 5.82 -2.65
C HIS A 82 16.94 4.48 -2.01
N LEU A 83 17.33 4.22 -0.75
CA LEU A 83 16.97 2.98 -0.05
C LEU A 83 15.45 2.88 0.14
N TYR A 84 14.78 4.00 0.47
CA TYR A 84 13.31 4.02 0.54
C TYR A 84 12.66 3.68 -0.79
N ARG A 85 13.24 4.12 -1.92
CA ARG A 85 12.73 3.76 -3.27
C ARG A 85 12.89 2.27 -3.55
N ILE A 86 14.06 1.71 -3.25
CA ILE A 86 14.34 0.27 -3.42
C ILE A 86 13.32 -0.55 -2.62
N TRP A 87 13.18 -0.25 -1.33
CA TRP A 87 12.25 -0.98 -0.45
C TRP A 87 10.80 -0.84 -0.89
N LEU A 88 10.37 0.37 -1.29
CA LEU A 88 9.02 0.56 -1.82
C LEU A 88 8.77 -0.26 -3.08
N ASN A 89 9.73 -0.29 -4.01
CA ASN A 89 9.64 -1.09 -5.24
C ASN A 89 9.60 -2.58 -4.95
N TYR A 90 10.45 -3.06 -4.03
CA TYR A 90 10.46 -4.45 -3.59
C TYR A 90 9.08 -4.86 -3.04
N ILE A 91 8.53 -4.07 -2.13
CA ILE A 91 7.20 -4.32 -1.56
C ILE A 91 6.13 -4.30 -2.65
N LYS A 92 6.18 -3.32 -3.57
CA LYS A 92 5.20 -3.18 -4.65
C LYS A 92 5.18 -4.40 -5.58
N ILE A 93 6.34 -4.85 -6.06
CA ILE A 93 6.46 -6.01 -6.97
C ILE A 93 5.89 -7.28 -6.32
N ASN A 94 6.17 -7.49 -5.02
CA ASN A 94 5.72 -8.69 -4.32
C ASN A 94 4.23 -8.68 -3.95
N LEU A 95 3.62 -7.50 -3.75
CA LEU A 95 2.23 -7.39 -3.30
C LEU A 95 1.23 -7.09 -4.41
N PHE A 96 1.64 -6.35 -5.44
CA PHE A 96 0.79 -5.84 -6.52
C PHE A 96 1.37 -6.16 -7.93
N PRO A 97 1.57 -7.45 -8.28
CA PRO A 97 2.07 -7.88 -9.59
C PRO A 97 1.05 -7.76 -10.73
#